data_AF-A0A3P6RXQ8-F1
#
_entry.id   AF-A0A3P6RXQ8-F1
#
_cell.length_a   1.000
_cell.length_b   1.000
_cell.length_c   1.000
_cell.angle_alpha   90.00
_cell.angle_beta   90.00
_cell.angle_gamma   90.00
#
_symmetry.space_group_name_H-M   'P 1'
#
loop_
_entity.id
_entity.type
_entity.pdbx_description
1 polymer ?
#
loop_
_entity_poly.entity_id
_entity_poly.type
_entity_poly.pdbx_seq_one_letter_code
_entity_poly.pdbx_strand_id
1 'polypeptide(L)'
;MVAMPNSSSRVIVMESASKGAIWDIKLVKLVRILPTFNGVVTSDGKLGLHAPNRGGLFIIDMRTGSIMRTLIGNVVEGVNDVKAEFTLTGQHVLYYHSGHRTLRAFRVSDGSLVGTFRPHARITSWACDLRGYSLVIGGQDGSLLTTILFDEKTEKRDMLQVVAQLPSRRYLAEYLKIPVND
;
A
#
# COMPACT_ATOMS: atom_id res chain seq x y z
N MET A 1 -8.40 -13.82 10.74
CA MET A 1 -7.07 -14.41 10.99
C MET A 1 -6.19 -14.11 9.80
N VAL A 2 -4.97 -13.64 10.02
CA VAL A 2 -3.99 -13.29 8.97
C VAL A 2 -2.79 -14.22 9.15
N ALA A 3 -2.35 -14.87 8.07
CA ALA A 3 -1.12 -15.68 8.12
C ALA A 3 0.10 -14.75 8.24
N MET A 4 1.09 -15.12 9.05
CA MET A 4 2.37 -14.40 9.05
C MET A 4 3.22 -14.83 7.86
N PRO A 5 3.57 -13.91 6.93
CA PRO A 5 4.34 -14.29 5.74
C PRO A 5 5.74 -14.83 6.05
N ASN A 6 6.34 -14.38 7.16
CA ASN A 6 7.71 -14.76 7.55
C ASN A 6 7.81 -16.01 8.44
N SER A 7 6.70 -16.62 8.82
CA SER A 7 6.72 -17.77 9.73
C SER A 7 5.49 -18.65 9.54
N SER A 8 5.73 -19.89 9.14
CA SER A 8 4.68 -20.89 8.94
C SER A 8 3.98 -21.35 10.22
N SER A 9 4.56 -21.11 11.40
CA SER A 9 3.93 -21.45 12.69
C SER A 9 3.14 -20.30 13.29
N ARG A 10 3.29 -19.08 12.78
CA ARG A 10 2.68 -17.89 13.39
C ARG A 10 1.48 -17.40 12.61
N VAL A 11 0.47 -16.95 13.34
CA VAL A 11 -0.72 -16.30 12.79
C VAL A 11 -1.04 -15.06 13.61
N ILE A 12 -1.68 -14.09 12.96
CA ILE A 12 -2.23 -12.93 13.61
C ILE A 12 -3.74 -13.10 13.72
N VAL A 13 -4.23 -13.09 14.94
CA VAL A 13 -5.66 -13.09 15.25
C VAL A 13 -6.07 -11.64 15.49
N MET A 14 -7.05 -11.15 14.73
CA MET A 14 -7.60 -9.81 14.94
C MET A 14 -8.58 -9.86 16.11
N GLU A 15 -8.30 -9.10 17.16
CA GLU A 15 -9.20 -8.96 18.31
C GLU A 15 -10.24 -7.85 18.08
N SER A 16 -9.86 -6.82 17.31
CA SER A 16 -10.75 -5.74 16.88
C SER A 16 -10.31 -5.20 15.51
N ALA A 17 -10.98 -4.17 15.00
CA ALA A 17 -10.61 -3.51 13.75
C ALA A 17 -9.19 -2.92 13.76
N SER A 18 -8.63 -2.61 14.94
CA SER A 18 -7.33 -1.96 15.08
C SER A 18 -6.39 -2.65 16.08
N LYS A 19 -6.72 -3.87 16.50
CA LYS A 19 -5.93 -4.64 17.47
C LYS A 19 -5.76 -6.08 17.00
N GLY A 20 -4.53 -6.58 17.02
CA GLY A 20 -4.21 -7.97 16.68
C GLY A 20 -3.34 -8.64 17.74
N ALA A 21 -3.31 -9.97 17.73
CA ALA A 21 -2.48 -10.80 18.58
C ALA A 21 -1.73 -11.82 17.72
N ILE A 22 -0.41 -11.90 17.87
CA ILE A 22 0.43 -12.88 17.20
C ILE A 22 0.50 -14.13 18.06
N TRP A 23 0.09 -15.26 17.49
CA TRP A 23 0.11 -16.57 18.11
C TRP A 23 1.08 -17.49 17.38
N ASP A 24 1.83 -18.27 18.14
CA ASP A 24 2.54 -19.44 17.61
C ASP A 24 1.64 -20.67 17.79
N ILE A 25 1.18 -21.23 16.67
CA ILE A 25 0.25 -22.35 16.64
C ILE A 25 0.94 -23.63 17.10
N LYS A 26 2.22 -23.83 16.74
CA LYS A 26 2.95 -25.05 17.09
C LYS A 26 3.18 -25.13 18.60
N LEU A 27 3.45 -23.99 19.22
CA LEU A 27 3.69 -23.91 20.66
C LEU A 27 2.42 -23.60 21.47
N VAL A 28 1.30 -23.28 20.80
CA VAL A 28 0.04 -22.80 21.40
C VAL A 28 0.31 -21.66 22.39
N LYS A 29 1.09 -20.67 21.95
CA LYS A 29 1.54 -19.55 22.81
C LYS A 29 1.26 -18.22 22.16
N LEU A 30 0.76 -17.29 22.97
CA LEU A 30 0.70 -15.88 22.62
C LEU A 30 2.13 -15.33 22.56
N VAL A 31 2.54 -14.84 21.40
CA VAL A 31 3.86 -14.25 21.18
C VAL A 31 3.83 -12.77 21.50
N ARG A 32 2.80 -12.04 21.03
CA ARG A 32 2.72 -10.58 21.16
C ARG A 32 1.32 -10.05 20.92
N ILE A 33 1.00 -8.91 21.55
CA ILE A 33 -0.19 -8.11 21.24
C ILE A 33 0.26 -6.88 20.44
N LEU A 34 -0.48 -6.58 19.37
CA LEU A 34 -0.33 -5.42 18.50
C LEU A 34 -1.51 -4.47 18.79
N PRO A 35 -1.32 -3.44 19.64
CA PRO A 35 -2.42 -2.57 20.07
C PRO A 35 -2.95 -1.66 18.94
N THR A 36 -2.14 -1.42 17.91
CA THR A 36 -2.42 -0.53 16.79
C THR A 36 -2.07 -1.24 15.49
N PHE A 37 -2.99 -2.05 14.96
CA PHE A 37 -2.76 -2.87 13.76
C PHE A 37 -4.08 -3.20 13.05
N ASN A 38 -4.13 -3.05 11.73
CA ASN A 38 -5.34 -3.19 10.93
C ASN A 38 -5.40 -4.47 10.08
N GLY A 39 -4.56 -5.47 10.35
CA GLY A 39 -4.58 -6.74 9.61
C GLY A 39 -3.73 -6.77 8.34
N VAL A 40 -3.07 -5.66 7.99
CA VAL A 40 -2.28 -5.55 6.75
C VAL A 40 -0.80 -5.63 7.04
N VAL A 41 -0.11 -6.57 6.38
CA VAL A 41 1.31 -6.89 6.59
C VAL A 41 2.03 -6.97 5.24
N THR A 42 3.29 -6.57 5.23
CA THR A 42 4.21 -6.72 4.08
C THR A 42 4.49 -8.19 3.77
N SER A 43 4.87 -8.49 2.52
CA SER A 43 5.21 -9.84 2.08
C SER A 43 6.38 -10.48 2.85
N ASP A 44 7.27 -9.68 3.43
CA ASP A 44 8.36 -10.15 4.29
C ASP A 44 7.98 -10.25 5.78
N GLY A 45 6.75 -9.92 6.14
CA GLY A 45 6.21 -10.04 7.50
C GLY A 45 6.79 -9.06 8.53
N LYS A 46 7.61 -8.08 8.12
CA LYS A 46 8.30 -7.19 9.07
C LYS A 46 7.53 -5.92 9.39
N LEU A 47 6.79 -5.39 8.41
CA LEU A 47 6.03 -4.16 8.56
C LEU A 47 4.53 -4.42 8.50
N GLY A 48 3.77 -3.70 9.32
CA GLY A 48 2.31 -3.69 9.30
C GLY A 48 1.76 -2.28 9.09
N LEU A 49 0.45 -2.18 8.87
CA LEU A 49 -0.26 -0.89 8.83
C LEU A 49 -1.21 -0.72 10.01
N HIS A 50 -1.31 0.54 10.44
CA HIS A 50 -2.38 1.04 11.28
C HIS A 50 -3.03 2.25 10.61
N ALA A 51 -4.31 2.13 10.27
CA ALA A 51 -5.09 3.14 9.56
C ALA A 51 -6.48 3.27 10.20
N PRO A 52 -6.60 3.95 11.35
CA PRO A 52 -7.87 4.03 12.07
C PRO A 52 -8.91 4.85 11.27
N ASN A 53 -10.19 4.47 11.37
CA ASN A 53 -11.29 5.14 10.66
C ASN A 53 -11.44 6.63 11.00
N ARG A 54 -10.91 7.07 12.16
CA ARG A 54 -10.93 8.48 12.57
C ARG A 54 -9.78 9.30 11.98
N GLY A 55 -8.98 8.69 11.12
CA GLY A 55 -7.89 9.29 10.37
C GLY A 55 -6.52 9.05 10.99
N GLY A 56 -5.50 9.17 10.13
CA GLY A 56 -4.14 8.76 10.41
C GLY A 56 -3.76 7.51 9.63
N LEU A 57 -2.48 7.43 9.28
CA LEU A 57 -1.90 6.29 8.59
C LEU A 57 -0.48 6.10 9.08
N PHE A 58 -0.21 4.92 9.63
CA PHE A 58 1.04 4.60 10.29
C PHE A 58 1.58 3.26 9.78
N ILE A 59 2.90 3.19 9.65
CA ILE A 59 3.65 1.96 9.46
C ILE A 59 4.14 1.52 10.83
N ILE A 60 3.88 0.27 11.19
CA ILE A 60 4.32 -0.33 12.44
C ILE A 60 5.40 -1.39 12.17
N ASP A 61 6.37 -1.50 13.07
CA ASP A 61 7.30 -2.63 13.08
C ASP A 61 6.61 -3.83 13.77
N MET A 62 6.44 -4.93 13.05
CA MET A 62 5.76 -6.13 13.56
C MET A 62 6.54 -6.87 14.65
N ARG A 63 7.86 -6.64 14.73
CA ARG A 63 8.72 -7.23 15.77
C ARG A 63 8.53 -6.53 17.10
N THR A 64 8.40 -5.20 17.10
CA THR A 64 8.27 -4.39 18.33
C THR A 64 6.82 -4.04 18.66
N GLY A 65 5.96 -3.91 17.65
CA GLY A 65 4.61 -3.39 17.75
C GLY A 65 4.55 -1.86 17.79
N SER A 66 5.68 -1.18 17.64
CA SER A 66 5.79 0.28 17.71
C SER A 66 5.54 0.92 16.35
N ILE A 67 5.05 2.16 16.37
CA ILE A 67 4.96 3.00 15.16
C ILE A 67 6.37 3.31 14.68
N MET A 68 6.70 2.82 13.49
CA MET A 68 7.96 3.11 12.79
C MET A 68 7.88 4.44 12.04
N ARG A 69 6.72 4.72 11.42
CA ARG A 69 6.55 5.90 10.58
C ARG A 69 5.11 6.38 10.57
N THR A 70 4.94 7.70 10.55
CA THR A 70 3.65 8.38 10.33
C THR A 70 3.59 8.86 8.88
N LEU A 71 2.64 8.35 8.11
CA LEU A 71 2.39 8.75 6.71
C LEU A 71 1.33 9.86 6.62
N ILE A 72 0.28 9.72 7.42
CA ILE A 72 -0.75 10.73 7.63
C ILE A 72 -0.87 10.91 9.14
N GLY A 73 -0.76 12.16 9.61
CA GLY A 73 -0.93 12.47 11.02
C GLY A 73 -2.37 12.23 11.50
N ASN A 74 -2.60 12.40 12.79
CA ASN A 74 -3.95 12.30 13.37
C ASN A 74 -4.80 13.49 12.90
N VAL A 75 -5.46 13.34 11.76
CA VAL A 75 -6.40 14.31 11.20
C VAL A 75 -7.79 13.70 11.27
N VAL A 76 -8.78 14.49 11.70
CA VAL A 76 -10.17 14.03 11.74
C VAL A 76 -10.71 13.97 10.32
N GLU A 77 -10.88 12.75 9.79
CA GLU A 77 -11.33 12.53 8.40
C GLU A 77 -12.82 12.20 8.25
N GLY A 78 -13.59 12.27 9.35
CA GLY A 78 -15.05 12.02 9.37
C GLY A 78 -15.41 10.53 9.34
N VAL A 79 -16.66 10.22 8.97
CA VAL A 79 -17.15 8.83 8.84
C VAL A 79 -17.05 8.42 7.37
N ASN A 80 -15.84 8.05 6.96
CA ASN A 80 -15.54 7.61 5.60
C ASN A 80 -14.90 6.23 5.62
N ASP A 81 -15.07 5.50 4.51
CA ASP A 81 -14.38 4.23 4.33
C ASP A 81 -12.92 4.48 3.93
N VAL A 82 -12.04 3.75 4.58
CA VAL A 82 -10.59 3.89 4.45
C VAL A 82 -10.01 2.52 4.19
N LYS A 83 -9.28 2.41 3.08
CA LYS A 83 -8.59 1.19 2.72
C LYS A 83 -7.11 1.50 2.53
N ALA A 84 -6.24 0.73 3.18
CA ALA A 84 -4.81 0.90 3.08
C ALA A 84 -4.13 -0.45 2.85
N GLU A 85 -3.25 -0.54 1.86
CA GLU A 85 -2.52 -1.77 1.54
C GLU A 85 -1.08 -1.47 1.15
N PHE A 86 -0.16 -2.40 1.42
CA PHE A 86 1.17 -2.35 0.82
C PHE A 86 1.11 -2.81 -0.64
N THR A 87 1.96 -2.22 -1.47
CA THR A 87 2.37 -2.84 -2.74
C THR A 87 3.05 -4.18 -2.47
N LEU A 88 3.04 -5.09 -3.46
CA LEU A 88 3.61 -6.44 -3.27
C LEU A 88 5.12 -6.40 -2.93
N THR A 89 5.81 -5.38 -3.44
CA THR A 89 7.23 -5.10 -3.16
C THR A 89 7.46 -4.56 -1.74
N GLY A 90 6.42 -4.09 -1.05
CA GLY A 90 6.52 -3.44 0.25
C GLY A 90 7.19 -2.07 0.22
N GLN A 91 7.44 -1.49 -0.96
CA GLN A 91 8.11 -0.19 -1.09
C GLN A 91 7.16 0.99 -0.95
N HIS A 92 5.87 0.78 -1.24
CA HIS A 92 4.83 1.81 -1.17
C HIS A 92 3.60 1.33 -0.41
N VAL A 93 2.90 2.28 0.19
CA VAL A 93 1.57 2.12 0.79
C VAL A 93 0.55 2.85 -0.06
N LEU A 94 -0.49 2.15 -0.49
CA LEU A 94 -1.66 2.71 -1.14
C LEU A 94 -2.71 3.02 -0.08
N TYR A 95 -3.24 4.24 -0.09
CA TYR A 95 -4.24 4.73 0.84
C TYR A 95 -5.41 5.33 0.08
N TYR A 96 -6.56 4.67 0.15
CA TYR A 96 -7.80 5.15 -0.41
C TYR A 96 -8.70 5.73 0.68
N HIS A 97 -9.21 6.93 0.43
CA HIS A 97 -10.16 7.61 1.29
C HIS A 97 -11.44 7.93 0.52
N SER A 98 -12.57 7.32 0.90
CA SER A 98 -13.82 7.40 0.14
C SER A 98 -14.39 8.82 0.09
N GLY A 99 -14.27 9.58 1.17
CA GLY A 99 -14.80 10.94 1.26
C GLY A 99 -14.04 11.94 0.39
N HIS A 100 -12.75 11.71 0.19
CA HIS A 100 -11.90 12.55 -0.66
C HIS A 100 -11.88 12.08 -2.11
N ARG A 101 -12.33 10.83 -2.36
CA ARG A 101 -12.23 10.16 -3.68
C ARG A 101 -10.79 10.24 -4.20
N THR A 102 -9.83 9.92 -3.34
CA THR A 102 -8.40 9.93 -3.66
C THR A 102 -7.75 8.62 -3.28
N LEU A 103 -6.92 8.10 -4.18
CA LEU A 103 -5.93 7.07 -3.88
C LEU A 103 -4.55 7.74 -3.79
N ARG A 104 -3.95 7.72 -2.61
CA ARG A 104 -2.61 8.28 -2.36
C ARG A 104 -1.60 7.15 -2.25
N ALA A 105 -0.41 7.36 -2.82
CA ALA A 105 0.71 6.44 -2.69
C ALA A 105 1.81 7.08 -1.85
N PHE A 106 2.23 6.41 -0.78
CA PHE A 106 3.29 6.86 0.11
C PHE A 106 4.49 5.93 0.02
N ARG A 107 5.70 6.49 0.00
CA ARG A 107 6.94 5.71 0.03
C ARG A 107 7.19 5.21 1.46
N VAL A 108 7.46 3.92 1.63
CA VAL A 108 7.70 3.31 2.95
C VAL A 108 9.00 3.78 3.60
N SER A 109 10.04 4.02 2.79
CA SER A 109 11.39 4.34 3.28
C SER A 109 11.47 5.71 3.96
N ASP A 110 10.81 6.74 3.44
CA ASP A 110 10.85 8.10 3.98
C ASP A 110 9.48 8.65 4.39
N GLY A 111 8.38 8.03 3.96
CA GLY A 111 7.01 8.46 4.27
C GLY A 111 6.47 9.56 3.38
N SER A 112 7.21 9.95 2.34
CA SER A 112 6.77 11.00 1.43
C SER A 112 5.60 10.53 0.57
N LEU A 113 4.72 11.47 0.25
CA LEU A 113 3.67 11.28 -0.74
C LEU A 113 4.30 11.23 -2.14
N VAL A 114 4.21 10.09 -2.81
CA VAL A 114 4.71 9.88 -4.19
C VAL A 114 3.71 10.43 -5.20
N GLY A 115 2.43 10.18 -4.98
CA GLY A 115 1.40 10.59 -5.92
C GLY A 115 0.00 10.55 -5.35
N THR A 116 -0.89 11.34 -5.95
CA THR A 116 -2.33 11.31 -5.67
C THR A 116 -3.08 11.07 -6.96
N PHE A 117 -3.83 9.97 -7.00
CA PHE A 117 -4.71 9.62 -8.08
C PHE A 117 -6.16 9.95 -7.70
N ARG A 118 -6.87 10.62 -8.60
CA ARG A 118 -8.29 10.96 -8.47
C ARG A 118 -9.10 10.14 -9.47
N PRO A 119 -9.66 8.99 -9.05
CA PRO A 119 -10.51 8.19 -9.91
C PRO A 119 -11.81 8.93 -10.26
N HIS A 120 -12.39 8.59 -11.41
CA HIS A 120 -13.70 9.08 -11.83
C HIS A 120 -14.82 8.60 -10.89
N ALA A 121 -14.75 7.34 -10.47
CA ALA A 121 -15.71 6.71 -9.56
C ALA A 121 -15.09 6.29 -8.23
N ARG A 122 -15.94 5.88 -7.28
CA ARG A 122 -15.48 5.29 -6.01
C ARG A 122 -14.71 4.00 -6.31
N ILE A 123 -13.54 3.82 -5.70
CA ILE A 123 -12.75 2.61 -5.86
C ILE A 123 -13.34 1.51 -4.98
N THR A 124 -13.58 0.34 -5.56
CA THR A 124 -14.05 -0.86 -4.85
C THR A 124 -12.92 -1.85 -4.60
N SER A 125 -11.95 -1.91 -5.52
CA SER A 125 -10.81 -2.81 -5.44
C SER A 125 -9.63 -2.28 -6.23
N TRP A 126 -8.44 -2.76 -5.90
CA TRP A 126 -7.26 -2.58 -6.74
C TRP A 126 -6.37 -3.81 -6.64
N ALA A 127 -5.52 -4.02 -7.63
CA ALA A 127 -4.50 -5.05 -7.64
C ALA A 127 -3.22 -4.47 -8.26
N CYS A 128 -2.08 -4.83 -7.67
CA CYS A 128 -0.77 -4.37 -8.11
C CYS A 128 0.00 -5.53 -8.76
N ASP A 129 0.87 -5.21 -9.72
CA ASP A 129 1.77 -6.19 -10.31
C ASP A 129 2.89 -6.61 -9.34
N LEU A 130 3.62 -7.67 -9.71
CA LEU A 130 4.73 -8.19 -8.88
C LEU A 130 5.86 -7.18 -8.69
N ARG A 131 6.01 -6.23 -9.61
CA ARG A 131 7.05 -5.20 -9.55
C ARG A 131 6.61 -3.96 -8.77
N GLY A 132 5.34 -3.83 -8.42
CA GLY A 132 4.85 -2.81 -7.49
C GLY A 132 4.47 -1.48 -8.14
N TYR A 133 4.55 -1.35 -9.46
CA TYR A 133 4.34 -0.08 -10.17
C TYR A 133 3.09 -0.06 -11.03
N SER A 134 2.61 -1.18 -11.56
CA SER A 134 1.37 -1.21 -12.33
C SER A 134 0.21 -1.52 -11.41
N LEU A 135 -0.84 -0.71 -11.50
CA LEU A 135 -2.02 -0.82 -10.66
C LEU A 135 -3.27 -0.89 -11.53
N VAL A 136 -4.07 -1.92 -11.33
CA VAL A 136 -5.43 -2.04 -11.89
C VAL A 136 -6.41 -1.66 -10.79
N ILE A 137 -7.31 -0.74 -11.09
CA ILE A 137 -8.30 -0.18 -10.16
C ILE A 137 -9.70 -0.50 -10.70
N GLY A 138 -10.54 -1.08 -9.85
CA GLY A 138 -11.97 -1.29 -10.11
C GLY A 138 -12.81 -0.17 -9.49
N GLY A 139 -13.65 0.45 -10.32
CA GLY A 139 -14.61 1.46 -9.92
C GLY A 139 -15.99 0.87 -9.58
N GLN A 140 -16.75 1.58 -8.75
CA GLN A 140 -18.13 1.23 -8.39
C GLN A 140 -19.09 1.31 -9.59
N ASP A 141 -18.76 2.11 -10.60
CA ASP A 141 -19.51 2.28 -11.85
C ASP A 141 -19.23 1.16 -12.88
N GLY A 142 -18.44 0.15 -12.52
CA GLY A 142 -18.01 -0.92 -13.43
C GLY A 142 -16.80 -0.55 -14.29
N SER A 143 -16.20 0.64 -14.09
CA SER A 143 -14.96 1.01 -14.78
C SER A 143 -13.76 0.22 -14.28
N LEU A 144 -12.84 -0.10 -15.19
CA LEU A 144 -11.51 -0.62 -14.89
C LEU A 144 -10.48 0.38 -15.39
N LEU A 145 -9.57 0.79 -14.50
CA LEU A 145 -8.54 1.76 -14.81
C LEU A 145 -7.17 1.20 -14.48
N THR A 146 -6.29 1.21 -15.47
CA THR A 146 -4.88 0.87 -15.28
C THR A 146 -4.08 2.15 -15.14
N THR A 147 -3.29 2.24 -14.07
CA THR A 147 -2.37 3.35 -13.80
C THR A 147 -1.00 2.82 -13.43
N ILE A 148 0.00 3.71 -13.49
CA ILE A 148 1.37 3.40 -13.10
C ILE A 148 1.77 4.32 -11.95
N LEU A 149 2.21 3.70 -10.86
CA LEU A 149 2.91 4.33 -9.77
C LEU A 149 4.38 4.44 -10.15
N PHE A 150 4.83 5.65 -10.45
CA PHE A 150 6.23 5.94 -10.76
C PHE A 150 6.89 6.61 -9.55
N ASP A 151 7.98 6.04 -9.06
CA ASP A 151 8.80 6.63 -8.01
C ASP A 151 10.29 6.63 -8.36
N GLU A 152 10.81 7.81 -8.71
CA GLU A 152 12.21 8.00 -9.10
C GLU A 152 13.23 7.52 -8.05
N LYS A 153 12.89 7.54 -6.75
CA LYS A 153 13.85 7.18 -5.70
C LYS A 153 13.96 5.69 -5.47
N THR A 154 12.90 4.94 -5.71
CA THR A 154 12.86 3.49 -5.48
C THR A 154 13.08 2.70 -6.75
N GLU A 155 12.79 3.29 -7.91
CA GLU A 155 12.79 2.58 -9.19
C GLU A 155 14.06 2.79 -10.02
N LYS A 156 14.47 1.72 -10.69
CA LYS A 156 15.67 1.69 -11.54
C LYS A 156 15.37 2.31 -12.91
N ARG A 157 16.43 2.72 -13.62
CA ARG A 157 16.36 3.30 -14.98
C ARG A 157 15.52 2.47 -15.98
N ASP A 158 15.40 1.17 -15.76
CA ASP A 158 14.61 0.27 -16.60
C ASP A 158 13.11 0.63 -16.60
N MET A 159 12.58 1.15 -15.49
CA MET A 159 11.16 1.50 -15.40
C MET A 159 10.84 2.82 -16.12
N LEU A 160 11.78 3.76 -16.15
CA LEU A 160 11.67 4.95 -17.01
C LEU A 160 11.54 4.56 -18.48
N GLN A 161 12.20 3.48 -18.92
CA GLN A 161 12.05 2.96 -20.29
C GLN A 161 10.66 2.38 -20.52
N VAL A 162 10.11 1.62 -19.57
CA VAL A 162 8.74 1.08 -19.65
C VAL A 162 7.72 2.22 -19.72
N VAL A 163 7.89 3.28 -18.90
CA VAL A 163 6.99 4.43 -18.91
C VAL A 163 7.10 5.22 -20.20
N ALA A 164 8.31 5.39 -20.75
CA ALA A 164 8.53 6.05 -22.02
C ALA A 164 7.86 5.32 -23.19
N GLN A 165 7.80 3.99 -23.15
CA GLN A 165 7.16 3.17 -24.18
C GLN A 165 5.62 3.23 -24.16
N LEU A 166 5.01 3.88 -23.16
CA LEU A 166 3.55 4.01 -23.13
C LEU A 166 3.06 4.93 -24.26
N PRO A 167 1.93 4.61 -24.92
CA PRO A 167 1.39 5.42 -26.02
C PRO A 167 1.15 6.88 -25.64
N SER A 168 0.78 7.15 -24.38
CA SER A 168 0.53 8.49 -23.84
C SER A 168 1.79 9.27 -23.46
N ARG A 169 2.99 8.66 -23.56
CA ARG A 169 4.26 9.22 -23.10
C ARG A 169 5.30 9.37 -24.23
N ARG A 170 4.87 9.43 -25.49
CA ARG A 170 5.76 9.59 -26.67
C ARG A 170 6.77 10.73 -26.52
N TYR A 171 6.34 11.90 -26.05
CA TYR A 171 7.26 13.03 -25.80
C TYR A 171 8.35 12.74 -24.76
N LEU A 172 8.06 11.89 -23.76
CA LEU A 172 9.07 11.47 -22.78
C LEU A 172 10.12 10.56 -23.44
N ALA A 173 9.69 9.65 -24.30
CA ALA A 173 10.60 8.76 -25.03
C ALA A 173 11.53 9.53 -25.97
N GLU A 174 10.99 10.49 -26.71
CA GLU A 174 11.77 11.40 -27.57
C GLU A 174 12.80 12.18 -26.76
N TYR A 175 12.38 12.78 -25.64
CA TYR A 175 13.27 13.54 -24.75
C TYR A 175 14.41 12.69 -24.19
N LEU A 176 14.11 11.45 -23.78
CA LEU A 176 15.08 10.52 -23.22
C LEU A 176 15.89 9.75 -24.28
N LYS A 177 15.62 9.97 -25.58
CA LYS A 177 16.23 9.25 -26.72
C LYS A 177 16.07 7.73 -26.61
N ILE A 178 14.93 7.27 -26.13
CA ILE A 178 14.61 5.85 -25.99
C ILE A 178 13.90 5.41 -27.29
N PRO A 179 14.38 4.35 -27.97
CA PRO A 179 13.71 3.85 -29.17
C PRO A 179 12.31 3.34 -28.81
N VAL A 180 11.29 3.91 -29.45
CA VAL A 180 9.91 3.43 -29.36
C VAL A 180 9.72 2.45 -30.52
N ASN A 181 9.32 1.22 -30.21
CA ASN A 181 8.88 0.29 -31.25
C ASN A 181 7.44 0.66 -31.61
N ASP A 182 7.21 1.11 -32.84
CA ASP A 182 5.88 1.38 -33.39
C ASP A 182 5.09 0.08 -33.67
#